data_AF-A0A962DYE4-F1
#
_entry.id   AF-A0A962DYE4-F1
#
_cell.length_a   1.000
_cell.length_b   1.000
_cell.length_c   1.000
_cell.angle_alpha   90.00
_cell.angle_beta   90.00
_cell.angle_gamma   90.00
#
_symmetry.space_group_name_H-M   'P 1'
#
loop_
_entity.id
_entity.type
_entity.pdbx_description
1 polymer ?
#
loop_
_entity_poly.entity_id
_entity_poly.type
_entity_poly.pdbx_seq_one_letter_code
_entity_poly.pdbx_strand_id
1 'polypeptide(L)'
;MNSKQILSKKLSEIRLAIEEMLEDKAIKHKVWNFGAYDIDPKYLVIVGTETEIQKQELHSDKSFNESLKNLLEQFDWPEAAREHVVFSIESQEAVDKQSNGNWWYHYK
;
A
#
# COMPACT_ATOMS: atom_id res chain seq x y z
N MET A 1 -11.06 1.28 -22.95
CA MET A 1 -10.23 0.60 -21.93
C MET A 1 -10.96 -0.64 -21.46
N ASN A 2 -10.26 -1.77 -21.31
CA ASN A 2 -10.84 -2.97 -20.70
C ASN A 2 -10.84 -2.85 -19.15
N SER A 3 -11.57 -3.73 -18.46
CA SER A 3 -11.70 -3.70 -16.99
C SER A 3 -10.35 -3.67 -16.26
N LYS A 4 -9.36 -4.46 -16.74
CA LYS A 4 -8.02 -4.49 -16.17
C LYS A 4 -7.29 -3.15 -16.30
N GLN A 5 -7.40 -2.48 -17.44
CA GLN A 5 -6.81 -1.15 -17.65
C GLN A 5 -7.45 -0.09 -16.76
N ILE A 6 -8.75 -0.20 -16.49
CA ILE A 6 -9.46 0.72 -15.57
C ILE A 6 -8.94 0.53 -14.15
N LEU A 7 -8.86 -0.71 -13.67
CA LEU A 7 -8.35 -1.03 -12.33
C LEU A 7 -6.88 -0.63 -12.17
N SER A 8 -6.05 -0.91 -13.17
CA SER A 8 -4.64 -0.52 -13.18
C SER A 8 -4.48 1.00 -13.08
N LYS A 9 -5.31 1.79 -13.79
CA LYS A 9 -5.30 3.24 -13.68
C LYS A 9 -5.69 3.72 -12.27
N LYS A 10 -6.82 3.23 -11.73
CA LYS A 10 -7.30 3.58 -10.38
C LYS A 10 -6.25 3.25 -9.31
N LEU A 11 -5.60 2.09 -9.42
CA LEU A 11 -4.52 1.68 -8.53
C LEU A 11 -3.30 2.61 -8.61
N SER A 12 -2.96 3.09 -9.81
CA SER A 12 -1.92 4.08 -9.99
C SER A 12 -2.27 5.40 -9.31
N GLU A 13 -3.52 5.84 -9.38
CA GLU A 13 -3.99 7.08 -8.73
C GLU A 13 -3.98 6.95 -7.20
N ILE A 14 -4.45 5.81 -6.67
CA ILE A 14 -4.35 5.48 -5.24
C ILE A 14 -2.89 5.47 -4.78
N ARG A 15 -2.00 4.82 -5.55
CA ARG A 15 -0.57 4.77 -5.22
C ARG A 15 0.04 6.17 -5.10
N LEU A 16 -0.21 7.04 -6.08
CA LEU A 16 0.33 8.40 -6.09
C LEU A 16 -0.17 9.19 -4.88
N ALA A 17 -1.46 9.05 -4.52
CA ALA A 17 -2.01 9.71 -3.33
C ALA A 17 -1.35 9.21 -2.03
N ILE A 18 -1.03 7.91 -1.94
CA ILE A 18 -0.29 7.36 -0.79
C ILE A 18 1.13 7.92 -0.75
N GLU A 19 1.83 7.98 -1.89
CA GLU A 19 3.17 8.58 -1.99
C GLU A 19 3.14 10.04 -1.50
N GLU A 20 2.20 10.85 -1.97
CA GLU A 20 2.01 12.26 -1.53
C GLU A 20 1.78 12.37 -0.01
N MET A 21 0.90 11.54 0.56
CA MET A 21 0.64 11.52 2.01
C MET A 21 1.89 11.15 2.84
N LEU A 22 2.81 10.37 2.28
CA LEU A 22 4.06 9.97 2.93
C LEU A 22 5.15 11.04 2.77
N GLU A 23 5.17 11.74 1.63
CA GLU A 23 6.03 12.91 1.40
C GLU A 23 5.70 14.04 2.39
N ASP A 24 4.42 14.31 2.64
CA ASP A 24 3.96 15.30 3.63
C ASP A 24 4.45 14.99 5.05
N LYS A 25 4.68 13.71 5.35
CA LYS A 25 5.21 13.23 6.64
C LYS A 25 6.74 13.19 6.68
N ALA A 26 7.41 13.57 5.59
CA ALA A 26 8.86 13.42 5.39
C ALA A 26 9.37 11.99 5.62
N ILE A 27 8.52 10.98 5.34
CA ILE A 27 8.89 9.57 5.48
C ILE A 27 9.45 9.08 4.15
N LYS A 28 10.68 8.60 4.17
CA LYS A 28 11.26 7.91 3.02
C LYS A 28 10.54 6.59 2.82
N HIS A 29 10.00 6.39 1.62
CA HIS A 29 9.07 5.32 1.36
C HIS A 29 9.25 4.70 -0.04
N LYS A 30 8.59 3.56 -0.23
CA LYS A 30 8.28 2.96 -1.52
C LYS A 30 6.86 2.41 -1.45
N VAL A 31 6.06 2.63 -2.49
CA VAL A 31 4.71 2.07 -2.59
C VAL A 31 4.63 1.14 -3.79
N TRP A 32 4.12 -0.06 -3.58
CA TRP A 32 3.86 -1.02 -4.66
C TRP A 32 2.63 -1.86 -4.35
N ASN A 33 2.22 -2.70 -5.31
CA ASN A 33 1.08 -3.58 -5.19
C ASN A 33 1.43 -4.97 -5.73
N PHE A 34 0.69 -5.98 -5.31
CA PHE A 34 0.80 -7.33 -5.85
C PHE A 34 -0.58 -7.84 -6.23
N GLY A 35 -0.75 -8.23 -7.50
CA GLY A 35 -1.93 -8.98 -7.95
C GLY A 35 -3.28 -8.24 -7.92
N ALA A 36 -3.32 -6.96 -7.58
CA ALA A 36 -4.55 -6.18 -7.42
C ALA A 36 -5.41 -6.08 -8.71
N TYR A 37 -4.81 -6.15 -9.90
CA TYR A 37 -5.55 -6.16 -11.17
C TYR A 37 -5.36 -7.45 -12.00
N ASP A 38 -4.34 -8.24 -11.67
CA ASP A 38 -4.02 -9.49 -12.38
C ASP A 38 -4.60 -10.74 -11.70
N ILE A 39 -4.94 -10.67 -10.41
CA ILE A 39 -5.44 -11.80 -9.61
C ILE A 39 -6.79 -11.45 -8.97
N ASP A 40 -6.85 -10.45 -8.09
CA ASP A 40 -8.08 -10.03 -7.39
C ASP A 40 -7.91 -8.60 -6.81
N PRO A 41 -8.89 -7.70 -6.95
CA PRO A 41 -8.85 -6.34 -6.41
C PRO A 41 -8.70 -6.22 -4.89
N LYS A 42 -8.88 -7.30 -4.12
CA LYS A 42 -8.58 -7.31 -2.68
C LYS A 42 -7.08 -7.39 -2.37
N TYR A 43 -6.25 -7.75 -3.35
CA TYR A 43 -4.83 -7.91 -3.10
C TYR A 43 -4.12 -6.56 -2.93
N LEU A 44 -3.12 -6.65 -2.06
CA LEU A 44 -2.54 -5.64 -1.19
C LEU A 44 -1.81 -4.48 -1.91
N VAL A 45 -1.90 -3.29 -1.32
CA VAL A 45 -0.91 -2.22 -1.49
C VAL A 45 0.07 -2.26 -0.32
N ILE A 46 1.37 -2.26 -0.63
CA ILE A 46 2.45 -2.32 0.35
C ILE A 46 3.14 -0.96 0.41
N VAL A 47 3.24 -0.43 1.62
CA VAL A 47 4.02 0.75 1.97
C VAL A 47 5.30 0.28 2.66
N GLY A 48 6.42 0.38 1.95
CA GLY A 48 7.74 0.17 2.53
C GLY A 48 8.27 1.45 3.16
N THR A 49 8.62 1.43 4.44
CA THR A 49 9.40 2.48 5.13
C THR A 49 10.86 2.05 5.25
N GLU A 50 11.77 2.96 5.62
CA GLU A 50 13.16 2.55 5.89
C GLU A 50 13.30 1.87 7.24
N THR A 51 12.71 2.47 8.28
CA THR A 51 12.93 2.06 9.68
C THR A 51 11.68 1.49 10.33
N GLU A 52 11.87 0.67 11.37
CA GLU A 52 10.77 0.19 12.21
C GLU A 52 10.06 1.35 12.91
N ILE A 53 10.76 2.42 13.28
CA ILE A 53 10.16 3.59 13.92
C ILE A 53 9.10 4.22 13.01
N GLN A 54 9.45 4.50 11.75
CA GLN A 54 8.52 5.05 10.76
C GLN A 54 7.34 4.11 10.51
N LYS A 55 7.58 2.79 10.48
CA LYS A 55 6.50 1.80 10.39
C LYS A 55 5.55 1.92 11.58
N GLN A 56 6.05 1.99 12.81
CA GLN A 56 5.22 2.12 14.00
C GLN A 56 4.47 3.47 14.05
N GLU A 57 5.10 4.55 13.59
CA GLU A 57 4.46 5.86 13.43
C GLU A 57 3.25 5.76 12.49
N LEU A 58 3.41 5.16 11.31
CA LEU A 58 2.30 5.00 10.37
C LEU A 58 1.21 4.04 10.87
N HIS A 59 1.58 2.94 11.54
CA HIS A 59 0.60 2.02 12.15
C HIS A 59 -0.20 2.67 13.28
N SER A 60 0.42 3.56 14.05
CA SER A 60 -0.26 4.26 15.16
C SER A 60 -1.03 5.50 14.71
N ASP A 61 -0.75 6.02 13.50
CA ASP A 61 -1.46 7.15 12.92
C ASP A 61 -2.83 6.75 12.38
N LYS A 62 -3.87 6.96 13.20
CA LYS A 62 -5.25 6.69 12.84
C LYS A 62 -5.71 7.49 11.61
N SER A 63 -5.27 8.75 11.50
CA SER A 63 -5.66 9.62 10.39
C SER A 63 -5.10 9.10 9.07
N PHE A 64 -3.86 8.63 9.07
CA PHE A 64 -3.25 7.99 7.91
C PHE A 64 -4.00 6.72 7.51
N ASN A 65 -4.28 5.83 8.48
CA ASN A 65 -4.98 4.57 8.22
C ASN A 65 -6.43 4.75 7.73
N GLU A 66 -7.15 5.74 8.26
CA GLU A 66 -8.48 6.12 7.76
C GLU A 66 -8.38 6.70 6.34
N SER A 67 -7.39 7.54 6.07
CA SER A 67 -7.16 8.10 4.74
C SER A 67 -6.89 7.01 3.71
N LEU A 68 -6.09 5.98 4.02
CA LEU A 68 -5.86 4.84 3.12
C LEU A 68 -7.16 4.15 2.69
N LYS A 69 -8.09 3.96 3.63
CA LYS A 69 -9.41 3.38 3.33
C LYS A 69 -10.26 4.31 2.47
N ASN A 70 -10.25 5.61 2.79
CA ASN A 70 -11.00 6.62 2.04
C ASN A 70 -10.52 6.74 0.59
N LEU A 71 -9.24 6.51 0.30
CA LEU A 71 -8.72 6.49 -1.08
C LEU A 71 -9.43 5.44 -1.95
N LEU A 72 -9.81 4.28 -1.37
CA LEU A 72 -10.53 3.24 -2.11
C LEU A 72 -11.92 3.72 -2.53
N GLU A 73 -12.59 4.52 -1.71
CA GLU A 73 -13.87 5.12 -2.06
C GLU A 73 -13.70 6.28 -3.05
N GLN A 74 -12.75 7.16 -2.78
CA GLN A 74 -12.44 8.35 -3.59
C GLN A 74 -12.11 8.00 -5.04
N PHE A 75 -11.33 6.93 -5.26
CA PHE A 75 -10.95 6.47 -6.60
C PHE A 75 -11.87 5.37 -7.15
N ASP A 76 -13.04 5.18 -6.54
CA ASP A 76 -14.07 4.24 -6.99
C ASP A 76 -13.51 2.80 -7.14
N TRP A 77 -12.71 2.34 -6.18
CA TRP A 77 -12.28 0.94 -6.13
C TRP A 77 -13.50 0.03 -6.00
N PRO A 78 -13.50 -1.20 -6.54
CA PRO A 78 -14.67 -2.08 -6.49
C PRO A 78 -15.19 -2.28 -5.06
N GLU A 79 -16.46 -1.94 -4.83
CA GLU A 79 -17.09 -1.95 -3.49
C GLU A 79 -16.95 -3.31 -2.80
N ALA A 80 -17.23 -4.40 -3.52
CA ALA A 80 -17.09 -5.76 -3.04
C ALA A 80 -15.66 -6.16 -2.62
N ALA A 81 -14.64 -5.38 -2.99
CA ALA A 81 -13.26 -5.63 -2.60
C ALA A 81 -12.79 -4.71 -1.46
N ARG A 82 -13.41 -3.55 -1.22
CA ARG A 82 -12.90 -2.52 -0.28
C ARG A 82 -12.69 -3.06 1.13
N GLU A 83 -13.65 -3.83 1.64
CA GLU A 83 -13.58 -4.45 2.98
C GLU A 83 -12.51 -5.55 3.08
N HIS A 84 -12.05 -6.07 1.95
CA HIS A 84 -11.05 -7.12 1.87
C HIS A 84 -9.66 -6.59 1.50
N VAL A 85 -9.54 -5.33 1.08
CA VAL A 85 -8.25 -4.68 0.84
C VAL A 85 -7.56 -4.51 2.18
N VAL A 86 -6.40 -5.16 2.30
CA VAL A 86 -5.45 -4.89 3.38
C VAL A 86 -4.42 -3.90 2.83
N PHE A 87 -3.94 -2.99 3.68
CA PHE A 87 -2.73 -2.20 3.45
C PHE A 87 -1.65 -2.74 4.38
N SER A 88 -0.51 -3.15 3.83
CA SER A 88 0.62 -3.63 4.64
C SER A 88 1.67 -2.53 4.70
N ILE A 89 2.07 -2.21 5.92
CA ILE A 89 3.15 -1.27 6.18
C ILE A 89 4.29 -2.07 6.79
N GLU A 90 5.45 -2.04 6.15
CA GLU A 90 6.63 -2.80 6.56
C GLU A 90 7.91 -1.99 6.39
N SER A 91 8.90 -2.21 7.25
CA SER A 91 10.19 -1.53 7.16
C SER A 91 11.23 -2.34 6.40
N GLN A 92 12.15 -1.65 5.73
CA GLN A 92 13.33 -2.28 5.13
C GLN A 92 14.20 -2.95 6.22
N GLU A 93 14.33 -2.37 7.41
CA GLU A 93 15.02 -3.00 8.56
C GLU A 93 14.48 -4.39 8.89
N ALA A 94 13.15 -4.56 8.91
CA ALA A 94 12.51 -5.85 9.16
C ALA A 94 12.81 -6.84 8.03
N VAL A 95 12.72 -6.40 6.78
CA VAL A 95 12.99 -7.25 5.60
C VAL A 95 14.46 -7.65 5.52
N ASP A 96 15.38 -6.75 5.86
CA ASP A 96 16.81 -7.03 5.94
C ASP A 96 17.08 -8.12 6.99
N LYS A 97 16.45 -8.01 8.16
CA LYS A 97 16.61 -8.96 9.26
C LYS A 97 15.98 -10.33 8.97
N GLN A 98 14.78 -10.36 8.38
CA GLN A 98 13.97 -11.57 8.28
C GLN A 98 14.17 -12.31 6.95
N SER A 99 14.48 -11.54 5.90
CA SER A 99 14.47 -12.02 4.51
C SER A 99 15.71 -11.60 3.73
N ASN A 100 16.78 -11.15 4.42
CA ASN A 100 18.03 -10.69 3.82
C ASN A 100 17.81 -9.64 2.72
N GLY A 101 16.87 -8.72 2.97
CA GLY A 101 16.52 -7.61 2.08
C GLY A 101 15.59 -7.99 0.92
N ASN A 102 15.15 -9.26 0.86
CA ASN A 102 14.30 -9.75 -0.22
C ASN A 102 12.81 -9.63 0.14
N TRP A 103 12.16 -8.63 -0.43
CA TRP A 103 10.72 -8.38 -0.28
C TRP A 103 9.83 -9.50 -0.81
N TRP A 104 10.26 -10.27 -1.82
CA TRP A 104 9.47 -11.40 -2.32
C TRP A 104 9.48 -12.56 -1.33
N TYR A 105 10.64 -12.88 -0.72
CA TYR A 105 10.71 -13.90 0.32
C TYR A 105 9.97 -13.46 1.59
N HIS A 106 9.92 -12.16 1.89
CA HIS A 106 9.24 -11.64 3.07
C HIS A 106 7.72 -11.84 3.04
N TYR A 107 7.12 -11.82 1.85
CA TYR A 107 5.67 -11.94 1.67
C TYR A 107 5.22 -13.28 1.06
N LYS A 108 6.15 -14.21 0.83
CA LYS A 108 5.86 -15.56 0.35
C LYS A 108 5.67 -16.53 1.52
#